data_AF-A0A1Q4W4C9-F1
#
_entry.id   AF-A0A1Q4W4C9-F1
#
_cell.length_a   1.000
_cell.length_b   1.000
_cell.length_c   1.000
_cell.angle_alpha   90.00
_cell.angle_beta   90.00
_cell.angle_gamma   90.00
#
_symmetry.space_group_name_H-M   'P 1'
#
loop_
_entity.id
_entity.type
_entity.pdbx_description
1 polymer ?
#
loop_
_entity_poly.entity_id
_entity_poly.type
_entity_poly.pdbx_seq_one_letter_code
_entity_poly.pdbx_strand_id
1 'polypeptide(L)'
;MPSEEDAVTEIEFRAAVDIDLRAADADDGTFEGLACRYGVVDSYGTTFHQRVFRKGLKGQYAMLFMHSPMQPVGTFTAEERDDGLYITGRYDDTAAGRDARTMARSGSAPELSVGFVRTDLPDWDKLAEMDDDKRRDVMENIRSARLVEVSQITARMAAVPGSKLKTVRHALGALYEDIDAPAPTLDEQVGADRDRVVEEQRRARQRRAAALRLAVIGGT
;
A
#
# COMPACT_ATOMS: atom_id res chain seq x y z
N MET A 1 -31.74 -17.52 -25.95
CA MET A 1 -30.38 -17.56 -26.52
C MET A 1 -29.79 -16.18 -26.35
N PRO A 2 -29.03 -15.90 -25.28
CA PRO A 2 -28.26 -14.66 -25.21
C PRO A 2 -27.17 -14.72 -26.29
N SER A 3 -26.96 -13.62 -26.99
CA SER A 3 -25.99 -13.45 -28.08
C SER A 3 -24.55 -13.32 -27.56
N GLU A 4 -23.57 -13.71 -28.39
CA GLU A 4 -22.12 -13.79 -28.14
C GLU A 4 -21.39 -12.47 -27.80
N GLU A 5 -22.07 -11.37 -27.46
CA GLU A 5 -21.45 -10.04 -27.24
C GLU A 5 -21.31 -9.61 -25.77
N ASP A 6 -21.84 -10.35 -24.80
CA ASP A 6 -21.72 -10.02 -23.38
C ASP A 6 -20.66 -10.90 -22.69
N ALA A 7 -19.41 -10.80 -23.13
CA ALA A 7 -18.29 -11.22 -22.28
C ALA A 7 -18.30 -10.33 -21.04
N VAL A 8 -18.81 -10.87 -19.93
CA VAL A 8 -19.04 -10.21 -18.64
C VAL A 8 -17.80 -9.39 -18.26
N THR A 9 -17.83 -8.10 -18.59
CA THR A 9 -16.78 -7.14 -18.21
C THR A 9 -17.21 -6.54 -16.88
N GLU A 10 -17.39 -7.39 -15.88
CA GLU A 10 -17.74 -6.94 -14.53
C GLU A 10 -16.47 -6.35 -13.89
N ILE A 11 -16.61 -5.12 -13.38
CA ILE A 11 -15.53 -4.47 -12.65
C ILE A 11 -15.61 -4.98 -11.22
N GLU A 12 -14.55 -5.66 -10.79
CA GLU A 12 -14.38 -6.11 -9.43
C GLU A 12 -13.62 -5.07 -8.62
N PHE A 13 -13.99 -4.88 -7.35
CA PHE A 13 -13.33 -3.96 -6.43
C PHE A 13 -12.74 -4.73 -5.25
N ARG A 14 -11.44 -4.56 -4.99
CA ARG A 14 -10.74 -5.22 -3.89
C ARG A 14 -9.94 -4.19 -3.10
N ALA A 15 -10.41 -3.95 -1.89
CA ALA A 15 -9.92 -2.95 -0.96
C ALA A 15 -8.65 -3.41 -0.18
N ALA A 16 -8.00 -2.68 0.75
CA ALA A 16 -6.79 -3.22 1.44
C ALA A 16 -6.36 -2.62 2.83
N VAL A 17 -5.98 -3.48 3.82
CA VAL A 17 -6.01 -3.11 5.28
C VAL A 17 -4.61 -2.78 5.82
N ASP A 18 -4.48 -1.65 6.56
CA ASP A 18 -3.52 -1.26 7.66
C ASP A 18 -2.25 -0.32 7.44
N ILE A 19 -2.32 0.99 7.11
CA ILE A 19 -1.10 1.87 7.07
C ILE A 19 -1.30 3.27 7.63
N ASP A 20 -0.18 3.77 8.14
CA ASP A 20 0.15 5.14 8.56
C ASP A 20 0.45 6.03 7.33
N LEU A 21 -0.44 6.99 7.02
CA LEU A 21 -0.23 7.95 5.95
C LEU A 21 0.73 9.07 6.40
N ARG A 22 1.75 9.34 5.60
CA ARG A 22 2.33 10.68 5.50
C ARG A 22 2.27 11.18 4.07
N ALA A 23 1.33 12.09 3.80
CA ALA A 23 1.50 13.00 2.68
C ALA A 23 2.78 13.81 2.97
N ALA A 24 3.64 13.98 1.97
CA ALA A 24 4.88 14.73 2.13
C ALA A 24 4.57 16.08 2.80
N ASP A 25 5.44 16.53 3.71
CA ASP A 25 5.36 17.90 4.27
C ASP A 25 5.58 18.98 3.21
N ALA A 26 5.86 18.57 1.97
CA ALA A 26 5.71 19.41 0.79
C ALA A 26 4.20 19.64 0.52
N ASP A 27 3.80 20.90 0.42
CA ASP A 27 2.47 21.34 -0.02
C ASP A 27 2.09 20.89 -1.46
N ASP A 28 2.83 19.96 -2.06
CA ASP A 28 2.68 19.59 -3.46
C ASP A 28 1.61 18.50 -3.70
N GLY A 29 1.08 17.88 -2.64
CA GLY A 29 -0.01 16.90 -2.74
C GLY A 29 0.40 15.52 -3.26
N THR A 30 1.69 15.19 -3.31
CA THR A 30 2.17 13.90 -3.81
C THR A 30 1.92 12.72 -2.85
N PHE A 31 1.81 11.51 -3.40
CA PHE A 31 1.66 10.25 -2.65
C PHE A 31 2.33 9.07 -3.39
N GLU A 32 2.67 8.01 -2.67
CA GLU A 32 3.01 6.69 -3.24
C GLU A 32 2.24 5.61 -2.50
N GLY A 33 2.10 4.40 -3.06
CA GLY A 33 1.49 3.26 -2.39
C GLY A 33 1.67 1.91 -3.02
N LEU A 34 1.23 0.90 -2.29
CA LEU A 34 1.08 -0.50 -2.68
C LEU A 34 -0.41 -0.76 -2.84
N ALA A 35 -1.00 -0.54 -4.01
CA ALA A 35 -2.44 -0.70 -4.21
C ALA A 35 -2.94 -2.15 -4.07
N CYS A 36 -2.10 -3.16 -4.36
CA CYS A 36 -2.46 -4.58 -4.20
C CYS A 36 -1.22 -5.42 -3.82
N ARG A 37 -1.29 -6.20 -2.74
CA ARG A 37 -0.24 -7.15 -2.36
C ARG A 37 -0.45 -8.51 -3.04
N TYR A 38 0.63 -9.12 -3.51
CA TYR A 38 0.57 -10.43 -4.15
C TYR A 38 0.76 -11.59 -3.17
N GLY A 39 0.18 -12.75 -3.51
CA GLY A 39 0.33 -13.99 -2.73
C GLY A 39 -0.42 -13.99 -1.40
N VAL A 40 -1.32 -13.03 -1.16
CA VAL A 40 -2.14 -12.93 0.04
C VAL A 40 -3.60 -13.18 -0.31
N VAL A 41 -4.28 -13.96 0.52
CA VAL A 41 -5.71 -14.22 0.43
C VAL A 41 -6.47 -12.96 0.88
N ASP A 42 -7.33 -12.44 0.02
CA ASP A 42 -8.18 -11.30 0.30
C ASP A 42 -9.50 -11.69 1.00
N SER A 43 -10.30 -10.70 1.38
CA SER A 43 -11.56 -10.91 2.11
C SER A 43 -12.62 -11.69 1.33
N TYR A 44 -12.42 -11.91 0.04
CA TYR A 44 -13.30 -12.67 -0.83
C TYR A 44 -12.75 -14.08 -1.09
N GLY A 45 -11.65 -14.47 -0.44
CA GLY A 45 -11.02 -15.77 -0.58
C GLY A 45 -10.17 -15.91 -1.84
N THR A 46 -9.79 -14.81 -2.49
CA THR A 46 -8.97 -14.86 -3.70
C THR A 46 -7.55 -14.35 -3.48
N THR A 47 -6.64 -14.70 -4.37
CA THR A 47 -5.23 -14.30 -4.32
C THR A 47 -4.80 -13.70 -5.65
N PHE A 48 -4.19 -12.51 -5.59
CA PHE A 48 -3.52 -11.91 -6.74
C PHE A 48 -2.12 -12.51 -6.90
N HIS A 49 -1.81 -12.96 -8.11
CA HIS A 49 -0.49 -13.48 -8.44
C HIS A 49 0.45 -12.39 -8.94
N GLN A 50 1.76 -12.66 -8.86
CA GLN A 50 2.75 -11.78 -9.44
C GLN A 50 2.48 -11.55 -10.93
N ARG A 51 2.67 -10.30 -11.37
CA ARG A 51 2.51 -9.89 -12.78
C ARG A 51 1.06 -9.94 -13.30
N VAL A 52 0.08 -10.01 -12.39
CA VAL A 52 -1.36 -10.06 -12.72
C VAL A 52 -1.79 -8.86 -13.58
N PHE A 53 -1.19 -7.68 -13.42
CA PHE A 53 -1.57 -6.48 -14.18
C PHE A 53 -0.67 -6.17 -15.39
N ARG A 54 0.36 -6.98 -15.65
CA ARG A 54 1.50 -6.64 -16.53
C ARG A 54 1.10 -6.23 -17.95
N LYS A 55 0.03 -6.81 -18.47
CA LYS A 55 -0.47 -6.54 -19.82
C LYS A 55 -1.41 -5.32 -19.88
N GLY A 56 -1.94 -4.89 -18.73
CA GLY A 56 -2.99 -3.89 -18.61
C GLY A 56 -2.52 -2.52 -18.13
N LEU A 57 -1.31 -2.40 -17.57
CA LEU A 57 -0.79 -1.12 -17.09
C LEU A 57 -0.43 -0.17 -18.24
N LYS A 58 -1.10 0.98 -18.32
CA LYS A 58 -0.91 2.00 -19.36
C LYS A 58 -1.14 3.40 -18.79
N GLY A 59 -0.15 4.27 -18.94
CA GLY A 59 -0.30 5.71 -18.72
C GLY A 59 -0.63 6.09 -17.28
N GLN A 60 -1.46 7.13 -17.15
CA GLN A 60 -1.89 7.74 -15.90
C GLN A 60 -3.36 7.40 -15.64
N TYR A 61 -3.68 7.13 -14.38
CA TYR A 61 -5.00 6.74 -13.90
C TYR A 61 -5.57 7.83 -13.00
N ALA A 62 -6.90 7.87 -12.90
CA ALA A 62 -7.57 8.68 -11.89
C ALA A 62 -7.52 7.97 -10.53
N MET A 63 -7.14 8.71 -9.49
CA MET A 63 -7.36 8.31 -8.09
C MET A 63 -8.78 8.71 -7.72
N LEU A 64 -9.61 7.75 -7.37
CA LEU A 64 -11.00 8.01 -6.97
C LEU A 64 -11.14 7.99 -5.45
N PHE A 65 -12.26 8.49 -4.95
CA PHE A 65 -12.69 8.29 -3.57
C PHE A 65 -13.86 7.32 -3.55
N MET A 66 -13.76 6.25 -2.75
CA MET A 66 -14.84 5.27 -2.55
C MET A 66 -15.40 4.63 -3.83
N HIS A 67 -14.55 4.35 -4.82
CA HIS A 67 -14.96 3.79 -6.12
C HIS A 67 -15.97 4.65 -6.89
N SER A 68 -16.11 5.92 -6.53
CA SER A 68 -17.04 6.83 -7.19
C SER A 68 -16.35 7.50 -8.39
N PRO A 69 -16.74 7.20 -9.64
CA PRO A 69 -16.20 7.89 -10.82
C PRO A 69 -16.57 9.38 -10.86
N MET A 70 -17.53 9.79 -10.04
CA MET A 70 -17.93 11.20 -9.86
C MET A 70 -17.08 11.93 -8.81
N GLN A 71 -16.16 11.23 -8.14
CA GLN A 71 -15.28 11.80 -7.12
C GLN A 71 -13.81 11.47 -7.42
N PRO A 72 -13.24 11.97 -8.53
CA PRO A 72 -11.80 11.98 -8.71
C PRO A 72 -11.16 12.93 -7.69
N VAL A 73 -10.11 12.45 -7.03
CA VAL A 73 -9.39 13.20 -5.99
C VAL A 73 -7.91 13.38 -6.33
N GLY A 74 -7.47 12.84 -7.46
CA GLY A 74 -6.09 12.92 -7.91
C GLY A 74 -5.81 12.04 -9.11
N THR A 75 -4.53 11.84 -9.38
CA THR A 75 -4.05 10.94 -10.43
C THR A 75 -2.81 10.17 -10.00
N PHE A 76 -2.55 9.02 -10.61
CA PHE A 76 -1.37 8.20 -10.33
C PHE A 76 -0.88 7.44 -11.56
N THR A 77 0.38 7.00 -11.52
CA THR A 77 0.93 5.94 -12.36
C THR A 77 1.13 4.68 -11.52
N ALA A 78 1.13 3.52 -12.16
CA ALA A 78 1.26 2.24 -11.48
C ALA A 78 2.43 1.41 -12.04
N GLU A 79 3.03 0.61 -11.17
CA GLU A 79 4.17 -0.26 -11.44
C GLU A 79 3.97 -1.57 -10.69
N GLU A 80 4.09 -2.71 -11.37
CA GLU A 80 4.19 -4.00 -10.67
C GLU A 80 5.62 -4.26 -10.20
N ARG A 81 5.74 -4.70 -8.96
CA ARG A 81 6.96 -5.24 -8.37
C ARG A 81 6.72 -6.69 -7.96
N ASP A 82 7.75 -7.37 -7.48
CA ASP A 82 7.66 -8.79 -7.12
C ASP A 82 6.67 -9.07 -5.98
N ASP A 83 6.42 -8.09 -5.10
CA ASP A 83 5.55 -8.20 -3.94
C ASP A 83 4.17 -7.52 -4.10
N GLY A 84 3.93 -6.80 -5.20
CA GLY A 84 2.63 -6.18 -5.44
C GLY A 84 2.58 -5.07 -6.49
N LEU A 85 1.39 -4.48 -6.63
CA LEU A 85 1.12 -3.32 -7.48
C LEU A 85 1.40 -2.04 -6.69
N TYR A 86 2.39 -1.28 -7.11
CA TYR A 86 2.72 0.02 -6.55
C TYR A 86 2.15 1.16 -7.38
N ILE A 87 1.82 2.28 -6.74
CA ILE A 87 1.32 3.49 -7.37
C ILE A 87 2.12 4.71 -6.88
N THR A 88 2.22 5.72 -7.73
CA THR A 88 2.80 7.03 -7.39
C THR A 88 1.97 8.11 -8.06
N GLY A 89 1.58 9.14 -7.30
CA GLY A 89 0.58 10.08 -7.77
C GLY A 89 0.55 11.39 -7.00
N ARG A 90 -0.52 12.14 -7.26
CA ARG A 90 -0.78 13.45 -6.65
C ARG A 90 -2.28 13.65 -6.47
N TYR A 91 -2.66 14.20 -5.32
CA TYR A 91 -4.01 14.73 -5.08
C TYR A 91 -4.24 15.99 -5.92
N ASP A 92 -5.42 16.12 -6.50
CA ASP A 92 -5.79 17.33 -7.22
C ASP A 92 -5.95 18.51 -6.24
N ASP A 93 -5.62 19.73 -6.67
CA ASP A 93 -5.84 20.94 -5.88
C ASP A 93 -7.30 21.44 -5.95
N THR A 94 -8.23 20.51 -5.80
CA THR A 94 -9.66 20.75 -5.67
C THR A 94 -10.08 20.63 -4.21
N ALA A 95 -11.30 21.05 -3.86
CA ALA A 95 -11.83 20.80 -2.52
C ALA A 95 -11.83 19.30 -2.19
N ALA A 96 -12.32 18.46 -3.11
CA ALA A 96 -12.36 17.01 -2.93
C ALA A 96 -10.96 16.39 -2.79
N GLY A 97 -9.98 16.82 -3.59
CA GLY A 97 -8.59 16.32 -3.50
C GLY A 97 -7.91 16.73 -2.19
N ARG A 98 -8.08 17.98 -1.74
CA ARG A 98 -7.57 18.44 -0.44
C ARG A 98 -8.25 17.76 0.74
N ASP A 99 -9.55 17.53 0.66
CA ASP A 99 -10.32 16.80 1.68
C ASP A 99 -9.85 15.35 1.74
N ALA A 100 -9.70 14.67 0.60
CA ALA A 100 -9.18 13.31 0.54
C ALA A 100 -7.76 13.21 1.11
N ARG A 101 -6.85 14.14 0.76
CA ARG A 101 -5.52 14.24 1.38
C ARG A 101 -5.59 14.41 2.89
N THR A 102 -6.53 15.22 3.37
CA THR A 102 -6.76 15.45 4.81
C THR A 102 -7.28 14.20 5.49
N MET A 103 -8.23 13.49 4.89
CA MET A 103 -8.79 12.22 5.38
C MET A 103 -7.76 11.09 5.40
N ALA A 104 -6.85 11.10 4.43
CA ALA A 104 -5.74 10.19 4.41
C ALA A 104 -4.80 10.49 5.59
N ARG A 105 -4.45 11.77 5.84
CA ARG A 105 -3.56 12.21 6.93
C ARG A 105 -4.15 12.00 8.31
N SER A 106 -5.46 12.19 8.45
CA SER A 106 -6.17 11.95 9.71
C SER A 106 -6.36 10.46 9.99
N GLY A 107 -6.19 9.60 8.99
CA GLY A 107 -6.45 8.16 9.08
C GLY A 107 -7.92 7.78 8.95
N SER A 108 -8.82 8.70 8.58
CA SER A 108 -10.23 8.35 8.36
C SER A 108 -10.44 7.58 7.04
N ALA A 109 -9.62 7.86 6.03
CA ALA A 109 -9.60 7.11 4.78
C ALA A 109 -8.15 6.89 4.27
N PRO A 110 -7.34 6.05 4.94
CA PRO A 110 -5.93 5.87 4.62
C PRO A 110 -5.66 4.70 3.65
N GLU A 111 -6.70 3.95 3.30
CA GLU A 111 -6.57 2.66 2.62
C GLU A 111 -6.81 2.81 1.11
N LEU A 112 -6.28 1.83 0.35
CA LEU A 112 -6.43 1.77 -1.10
C LEU A 112 -7.30 0.60 -1.50
N SER A 113 -7.92 0.71 -2.67
CA SER A 113 -8.68 -0.37 -3.28
C SER A 113 -8.47 -0.38 -4.78
N VAL A 114 -8.22 -1.55 -5.36
CA VAL A 114 -8.08 -1.72 -6.81
C VAL A 114 -9.42 -2.07 -7.44
N GLY A 115 -9.81 -1.31 -8.45
CA GLY A 115 -10.85 -1.69 -9.40
C GLY A 115 -10.21 -2.33 -10.64
N PHE A 116 -10.65 -3.53 -11.03
CA PHE A 116 -10.08 -4.25 -12.18
C PHE A 116 -11.10 -5.13 -12.89
N VAL A 117 -10.70 -5.61 -14.06
CA VAL A 117 -11.43 -6.63 -14.82
C VAL A 117 -10.53 -7.85 -14.96
N ARG A 118 -11.03 -9.02 -14.58
CA ARG A 118 -10.32 -10.29 -14.81
C ARG A 118 -10.25 -10.61 -16.30
N THR A 119 -9.11 -11.15 -16.72
CA THR A 119 -8.84 -11.51 -18.12
C THR A 119 -8.37 -12.95 -18.27
N ASP A 120 -8.37 -13.69 -17.16
CA ASP A 120 -8.05 -15.12 -17.05
C ASP A 120 -9.28 -16.00 -16.82
N LEU A 121 -10.46 -15.40 -16.68
CA LEU A 121 -11.71 -16.14 -16.58
C LEU A 121 -12.10 -16.69 -17.96
N PRO A 122 -12.44 -17.98 -18.07
CA PRO A 122 -13.07 -18.53 -19.26
C PRO A 122 -14.54 -18.10 -19.34
N ASP A 123 -15.16 -18.31 -20.51
CA ASP A 123 -16.60 -18.14 -20.68
C ASP A 123 -17.38 -19.00 -19.67
N TRP A 124 -18.57 -18.52 -19.28
CA TRP A 124 -19.40 -19.18 -18.26
C TRP A 124 -19.70 -20.65 -18.54
N ASP A 125 -19.98 -21.01 -19.80
CA ASP A 125 -20.25 -22.40 -20.19
C ASP A 125 -19.04 -23.29 -19.93
N LYS A 126 -17.84 -22.83 -20.30
CA LYS A 126 -16.58 -23.55 -20.05
C LYS A 126 -16.28 -23.64 -18.58
N LEU A 127 -16.56 -22.58 -17.81
CA LEU A 127 -16.37 -22.58 -16.35
C LEU A 127 -17.27 -23.60 -15.67
N ALA A 128 -18.52 -23.75 -16.13
CA ALA A 128 -19.49 -24.70 -15.58
C ALA A 128 -19.15 -26.17 -15.90
N GLU A 129 -18.49 -26.43 -17.04
CA GLU A 129 -18.03 -27.77 -17.43
C GLU A 129 -16.71 -28.19 -16.75
N MET A 130 -16.01 -27.28 -16.08
CA MET A 130 -14.78 -27.60 -15.38
C MET A 130 -15.02 -28.52 -14.19
N ASP A 131 -14.06 -29.42 -13.99
CA ASP A 131 -13.87 -30.12 -12.71
C ASP A 131 -13.83 -29.14 -11.52
N ASP A 132 -14.37 -29.56 -10.39
CA ASP A 132 -14.55 -28.71 -9.20
C ASP A 132 -13.25 -28.12 -8.68
N ASP A 133 -12.15 -28.88 -8.72
CA ASP A 133 -10.85 -28.41 -8.25
C ASP A 133 -10.26 -27.36 -9.19
N LYS A 134 -10.37 -27.57 -10.51
CA LYS A 134 -9.96 -26.56 -11.51
C LYS A 134 -10.80 -25.29 -11.43
N ARG A 135 -12.12 -25.44 -11.30
CA ARG A 135 -13.04 -24.31 -11.19
C ARG A 135 -12.71 -23.48 -9.94
N ARG A 136 -12.48 -24.15 -8.81
CA ARG A 136 -12.05 -23.50 -7.57
C ARG A 136 -10.73 -22.77 -7.72
N ASP A 137 -9.72 -23.42 -8.30
CA ASP A 137 -8.42 -22.80 -8.55
C ASP A 137 -8.54 -21.53 -9.40
N VAL A 138 -9.30 -21.56 -10.49
CA VAL A 138 -9.53 -20.39 -11.35
C VAL A 138 -10.26 -19.28 -10.61
N MET A 139 -11.28 -19.61 -9.82
CA MET A 139 -12.05 -18.60 -9.08
C MET A 139 -11.23 -17.95 -7.96
N GLU A 140 -10.41 -18.72 -7.25
CA GLU A 140 -9.60 -18.25 -6.12
C GLU A 140 -8.29 -17.59 -6.53
N ASN A 141 -7.76 -17.86 -7.73
CA ASN A 141 -6.43 -17.35 -8.14
C ASN A 141 -6.53 -16.43 -9.34
N ILE A 142 -6.30 -15.14 -9.09
CA ILE A 142 -6.31 -14.07 -10.10
C ILE A 142 -4.90 -13.96 -10.70
N ARG A 143 -4.73 -14.47 -11.90
CA ARG A 143 -3.46 -14.58 -12.63
C ARG A 143 -3.33 -13.57 -13.77
N SER A 144 -4.43 -13.04 -14.28
CA SER A 144 -4.40 -11.95 -15.26
C SER A 144 -5.58 -11.01 -15.11
N ALA A 145 -5.32 -9.71 -14.97
CA ALA A 145 -6.32 -8.67 -14.87
C ALA A 145 -5.89 -7.37 -15.57
N ARG A 146 -6.87 -6.54 -15.92
CA ARG A 146 -6.66 -5.17 -16.38
C ARG A 146 -7.06 -4.21 -15.26
N LEU A 147 -6.10 -3.40 -14.81
CA LEU A 147 -6.36 -2.32 -13.86
C LEU A 147 -7.32 -1.30 -14.50
N VAL A 148 -8.35 -0.92 -13.76
CA VAL A 148 -9.31 0.12 -14.15
C VAL A 148 -9.04 1.39 -13.35
N GLU A 149 -8.97 1.28 -12.02
CA GLU A 149 -8.79 2.42 -11.13
C GLU A 149 -8.17 1.98 -9.80
N VAL A 150 -7.72 2.97 -9.03
CA VAL A 150 -7.45 2.80 -7.60
C VAL A 150 -8.19 3.89 -6.85
N SER A 151 -8.82 3.50 -5.76
CA SER A 151 -9.60 4.37 -4.89
C SER A 151 -8.98 4.50 -3.51
N GLN A 152 -8.99 5.71 -2.97
CA GLN A 152 -8.86 5.94 -1.53
C GLN A 152 -10.18 5.57 -0.84
N ILE A 153 -10.10 4.80 0.23
CA ILE A 153 -11.26 4.26 0.95
C ILE A 153 -11.12 4.40 2.47
N THR A 154 -12.25 4.32 3.18
CA THR A 154 -12.30 4.40 4.65
C THR A 154 -11.43 3.33 5.29
N ALA A 155 -10.83 3.67 6.43
CA ALA A 155 -10.06 2.72 7.22
C ALA A 155 -10.85 1.43 7.51
N ARG A 156 -10.15 0.29 7.43
CA ARG A 156 -10.65 -1.07 7.65
C ARG A 156 -11.71 -1.54 6.65
N MET A 157 -11.88 -0.88 5.50
CA MET A 157 -12.90 -1.25 4.50
C MET A 157 -12.33 -2.06 3.36
N ALA A 158 -11.39 -2.93 3.72
CA ALA A 158 -10.30 -3.32 2.88
C ALA A 158 -10.23 -4.83 2.66
N ALA A 159 -10.18 -5.27 1.41
CA ALA A 159 -10.19 -6.67 1.00
C ALA A 159 -8.84 -7.40 1.11
N VAL A 160 -7.79 -6.94 0.43
CA VAL A 160 -6.43 -7.48 0.37
C VAL A 160 -5.60 -6.99 1.56
N PRO A 161 -5.23 -7.86 2.51
CA PRO A 161 -4.37 -7.47 3.63
C PRO A 161 -3.01 -6.95 3.13
N GLY A 162 -2.60 -5.76 3.57
CA GLY A 162 -1.26 -5.27 3.25
C GLY A 162 -1.14 -4.21 2.15
N SER A 163 -2.19 -3.83 1.42
CA SER A 163 -2.11 -2.89 0.27
C SER A 163 -2.47 -1.42 0.58
N LYS A 164 -1.46 -0.56 0.61
CA LYS A 164 -1.52 0.76 1.25
C LYS A 164 -0.34 1.69 0.88
N LEU A 165 -0.40 2.98 1.18
CA LEU A 165 0.52 4.05 0.72
C LEU A 165 2.02 3.94 1.23
N LYS A 166 3.07 4.32 0.46
CA LYS A 166 4.55 4.25 0.76
C LYS A 166 5.26 5.64 0.69
N THR A 167 6.55 5.72 1.09
CA THR A 167 7.42 6.93 1.06
C THR A 167 8.86 6.62 0.58
N VAL A 168 9.56 7.61 -0.02
CA VAL A 168 11.02 7.74 -0.26
C VAL A 168 11.56 8.94 0.57
N ARG A 169 12.64 8.93 1.38
CA ARG A 169 14.05 8.55 1.15
C ARG A 169 14.89 8.38 2.45
N HIS A 170 15.98 7.60 2.31
CA HIS A 170 17.30 7.71 2.99
C HIS A 170 17.61 6.99 4.32
N ALA A 171 17.19 5.72 4.49
CA ALA A 171 17.90 4.75 5.37
C ALA A 171 17.39 3.30 5.20
N LEU A 172 16.92 2.92 4.00
CA LEU A 172 16.32 1.61 3.76
C LEU A 172 17.36 0.49 3.56
N GLY A 173 18.52 0.60 4.21
CA GLY A 173 19.60 -0.39 4.17
C GLY A 173 19.65 -1.31 5.39
N ALA A 174 18.81 -1.09 6.41
CA ALA A 174 18.93 -1.77 7.72
C ALA A 174 17.64 -2.46 8.21
N LEU A 175 16.57 -2.51 7.40
CA LEU A 175 15.24 -2.95 7.85
C LEU A 175 14.75 -4.26 7.20
N TYR A 176 15.60 -4.95 6.44
CA TYR A 176 15.25 -6.21 5.77
C TYR A 176 15.95 -7.45 6.33
N GLU A 177 16.62 -7.37 7.49
CA GLU A 177 17.24 -8.57 8.09
C GLU A 177 16.34 -9.34 9.08
N ASP A 178 15.26 -8.77 9.61
CA ASP A 178 14.57 -9.35 10.79
C ASP A 178 13.06 -9.62 10.64
N ILE A 179 12.60 -10.05 9.46
CA ILE A 179 11.17 -10.39 9.29
C ILE A 179 10.84 -11.81 9.83
N ASP A 180 11.86 -12.64 10.09
CA ASP A 180 11.69 -14.03 10.58
C ASP A 180 12.25 -14.31 12.00
N ALA A 181 12.76 -13.29 12.71
CA ALA A 181 13.25 -13.49 14.08
C ALA A 181 12.09 -13.47 15.10
N PRO A 182 12.03 -14.40 16.08
CA PRO A 182 11.01 -14.36 17.12
C PRO A 182 11.14 -13.08 17.94
N ALA A 183 10.00 -12.43 18.22
CA ALA A 183 9.97 -11.17 18.95
C ALA A 183 10.68 -11.31 20.32
N PRO A 184 11.56 -10.37 20.70
CA PRO A 184 12.27 -10.44 21.97
C PRO A 184 11.28 -10.37 23.13
N THR A 185 11.58 -11.13 24.18
CA THR A 185 10.76 -11.18 25.40
C THR A 185 10.76 -9.82 26.12
N LEU A 186 9.73 -9.57 26.93
CA LEU A 186 9.61 -8.34 27.72
C LEU A 186 10.86 -8.05 28.57
N ASP A 187 11.52 -9.08 29.10
CA ASP A 187 12.74 -8.92 29.91
C ASP A 187 13.94 -8.47 29.05
N GLU A 188 14.06 -8.97 27.82
CA GLU A 188 15.08 -8.57 26.86
C GLU A 188 14.86 -7.13 26.37
N GLN A 189 13.61 -6.74 26.15
CA GLN A 189 13.23 -5.38 25.78
C GLN A 189 13.53 -4.38 26.91
N VAL A 190 13.20 -4.73 28.16
CA VAL A 190 13.50 -3.90 29.33
C VAL A 190 15.01 -3.78 29.57
N GLY A 191 15.78 -4.84 29.30
CA GLY A 191 17.24 -4.80 29.34
C GLY A 191 17.82 -3.83 28.29
N ALA A 192 17.40 -3.97 27.04
CA ALA A 192 17.87 -3.14 25.93
C ALA A 192 17.53 -1.66 26.11
N ASP A 193 16.33 -1.33 26.61
CA ASP A 193 15.95 0.05 26.89
C ASP A 193 16.75 0.67 28.05
N ARG A 194 17.07 -0.12 29.09
CA ARG A 194 17.94 0.34 30.18
C ARG A 194 19.33 0.68 29.67
N ASP A 195 19.93 -0.18 28.86
CA ASP A 195 21.27 0.04 28.32
C ASP A 195 21.31 1.23 27.36
N ARG A 196 20.25 1.41 26.55
CA ARG A 196 20.10 2.57 25.66
C ARG A 196 20.03 3.88 26.41
N VAL A 197 19.25 3.93 27.50
CA VAL A 197 19.15 5.11 28.36
C VAL A 197 20.49 5.43 29.03
N VAL A 198 21.22 4.40 29.49
CA VAL A 198 22.55 4.58 30.11
C VAL A 198 23.56 5.15 29.11
N GLU A 199 23.57 4.66 27.86
CA GLU A 199 24.47 5.14 26.82
C GLU A 199 24.11 6.55 26.33
N GLU A 200 22.82 6.89 26.23
CA GLU A 200 22.38 8.27 25.95
C GLU A 200 22.81 9.25 27.05
N GLN A 201 22.66 8.86 28.32
CA GLN A 201 23.13 9.66 29.44
C GLN A 201 24.65 9.83 29.42
N ARG A 202 25.40 8.79 29.04
CA ARG A 202 26.87 8.85 28.87
C ARG A 202 27.27 9.80 27.76
N ARG A 203 26.62 9.72 26.59
CA ARG A 203 26.85 10.62 25.44
C ARG A 203 26.48 12.07 25.76
N ALA A 204 25.38 12.30 26.48
CA ALA A 204 24.99 13.62 26.93
C ALA A 204 26.03 14.23 27.89
N ARG A 205 26.56 13.43 28.84
CA ARG A 205 27.65 13.85 29.73
C ARG A 205 28.93 14.18 28.96
N GLN A 206 29.30 13.36 27.96
CA GLN A 206 30.46 13.62 27.11
C GLN A 206 30.30 14.89 26.26
N ARG A 207 29.13 15.11 25.66
CA ARG A 207 28.81 16.34 24.90
C ARG A 207 28.87 17.57 25.79
N ARG A 208 28.33 17.49 27.02
CA ARG A 208 28.37 18.60 27.98
C ARG A 208 29.79 18.90 28.46
N ALA A 209 30.61 17.88 28.69
CA ALA A 209 32.03 18.04 29.02
C ALA A 209 32.85 18.63 27.86
N ALA A 210 32.56 18.25 26.61
CA ALA A 210 33.21 18.81 25.43
C ALA A 210 32.83 20.29 25.21
N ALA A 211 31.55 20.65 25.40
CA ALA A 211 31.08 22.03 25.33
C ALA A 211 31.73 22.93 26.40
N LEU A 212 31.87 22.43 27.63
CA LEU A 212 32.59 23.13 28.70
C LEU A 212 34.08 23.33 28.38
N ARG A 213 34.74 22.36 27.73
CA ARG A 213 36.14 22.51 27.29
C ARG A 213 36.31 23.53 26.17
N LEU A 214 35.36 23.66 25.25
CA LEU A 214 35.41 24.69 24.20
C LEU A 214 35.21 26.11 24.76
N ALA A 215 34.33 26.28 25.75
CA ALA A 215 34.05 27.57 26.37
C ALA A 215 35.26 28.15 27.13
N VAL A 216 36.16 27.30 27.61
CA VAL A 216 37.38 27.70 28.34
C VAL A 216 38.51 28.15 27.40
N ILE A 217 38.49 27.73 26.12
CA ILE A 217 39.57 28.02 25.14
C ILE A 217 39.28 29.29 24.31
N GLY A 218 38.02 29.73 24.23
CA GLY A 218 37.62 30.92 23.45
C GLY A 218 37.61 32.25 24.19
N GLY A 219 38.20 32.31 25.39
CA GLY A 219 38.21 33.50 26.24
C GLY A 219 39.62 34.04 26.51
N THR A 220 40.27 34.60 25.49
CA THR A 220 41.38 35.57 25.60
C THR A 220 41.36 36.50 24.40
#